data_AF-A0AAV7ZFN3-F1
#
_entry.id   AF-A0AAV7ZFN3-F1
#
_cell.length_a   1.000
_cell.length_b   1.000
_cell.length_c   1.000
_cell.angle_alpha   90.00
_cell.angle_beta   90.00
_cell.angle_gamma   90.00
#
_symmetry.space_group_name_H-M   'P 1'
#
loop_
_entity.id
_entity.type
_entity.pdbx_description
1 polymer ?
#
loop_
_entity_poly.entity_id
_entity_poly.type
_entity_poly.pdbx_seq_one_letter_code
_entity_poly.pdbx_strand_id
1 'polypeptide(L)'
;MEKQFCELVPNKVYLYCRSLKSQPHEMINSNDYELCLHDEYRYSRVCVDFGPFDLYTNIKCYRRLEPLFDQIGKDFERLFLCVPIETTDRTNYITLVASCVMIYYSCKPKDLYSKIAHMEPFRGYIDSTFYWSTFELQVLDVLEGLDHAIKVGFLDYKTFDLKAFWDLSRIVNGNLSWIVPGKIVVCRTPVQSLNGEIPKEPIVQKWNEFRGKFLKSVSKITTPPITKKNLKNVIANKNPPNEKNNGKNKNKKQKENGKGNGKGNGKGNEKGNGKGNGKEKDKQINKKKKNKKIENINKEVSNKQNKTKKKSKNLTNPKESSKKHIKYNISAKHARYCPVKNYVNFFTELGVTDIIRLCQPFYDKRHFTENGFNFHDLYFIDGGLPTLKIFKKFLQIASKTQEKSERFEKNAIVAVHCKAGLGRTGVLVCSVLHRFYKFSARQAIAWNRLCRPGSVMGFQHEFLVNLENGTLGNENHMDFF
;
A
#
# COMPACT_ATOMS: atom_id res chain seq x y z
N MET A 1 -19.46 -23.76 -4.52
CA MET A 1 -18.01 -23.83 -4.82
C MET A 1 -17.56 -22.74 -5.79
N GLU A 2 -18.31 -22.40 -6.85
CA GLU A 2 -17.87 -21.42 -7.87
C GLU A 2 -17.51 -20.01 -7.35
N LYS A 3 -18.23 -19.47 -6.35
CA LYS A 3 -17.94 -18.14 -5.76
C LYS A 3 -16.72 -18.10 -4.83
N GLN A 4 -16.02 -19.22 -4.67
CA GLN A 4 -14.94 -19.39 -3.71
C GLN A 4 -13.63 -19.77 -4.38
N PHE A 5 -13.56 -19.87 -5.70
CA PHE A 5 -12.37 -20.26 -6.46
C PHE A 5 -12.22 -19.37 -7.70
N CYS A 6 -10.99 -18.98 -8.02
CA CYS A 6 -10.66 -18.12 -9.15
C CYS A 6 -9.31 -18.52 -9.72
N GLU A 7 -9.24 -18.66 -11.04
CA GLU A 7 -7.96 -18.77 -11.75
C GLU A 7 -7.46 -17.37 -12.10
N LEU A 8 -6.45 -16.90 -11.37
CA LEU A 8 -5.86 -15.57 -11.59
C LEU A 8 -4.92 -15.56 -12.79
N VAL A 9 -4.11 -16.61 -12.92
CA VAL A 9 -3.19 -16.83 -14.04
C VAL A 9 -3.46 -18.22 -14.62
N PRO A 10 -3.81 -18.33 -15.91
CA PRO A 10 -4.19 -19.60 -16.53
C PRO A 10 -3.16 -20.70 -16.27
N ASN A 11 -3.62 -21.83 -15.74
CA ASN A 11 -2.85 -23.03 -15.42
C ASN A 11 -1.67 -22.80 -14.45
N LYS A 12 -1.65 -21.70 -13.69
CA LYS A 12 -0.51 -21.33 -12.84
C LYS A 12 -0.88 -20.86 -11.46
N VAL A 13 -1.78 -19.89 -11.34
CA VAL A 13 -2.09 -19.25 -10.04
C VAL A 13 -3.59 -19.26 -9.82
N TYR A 14 -3.98 -19.88 -8.72
CA TYR A 14 -5.36 -20.01 -8.27
C TYR A 14 -5.54 -19.30 -6.94
N LEU A 15 -6.71 -18.69 -6.75
CA LEU A 15 -7.14 -18.07 -5.51
C LEU A 15 -8.42 -18.74 -5.04
N TYR A 16 -8.51 -19.11 -3.77
CA TYR A 16 -9.75 -19.64 -3.22
C TYR A 16 -9.95 -19.30 -1.76
N CYS A 17 -11.20 -19.37 -1.31
CA CYS A 17 -11.61 -19.07 0.05
C CYS A 17 -11.83 -20.37 0.85
N ARG A 18 -11.29 -20.47 2.07
CA ARG A 18 -11.55 -21.61 2.98
C ARG A 18 -11.85 -21.20 4.41
N SER A 19 -12.45 -22.12 5.16
CA SER A 19 -12.79 -21.96 6.58
C SER A 19 -11.59 -22.06 7.51
N LEU A 20 -11.55 -21.21 8.56
CA LEU A 20 -10.47 -21.10 9.55
C LEU A 20 -10.20 -22.39 10.35
N LYS A 21 -11.10 -23.37 10.33
CA LYS A 21 -10.97 -24.64 11.06
C LYS A 21 -10.04 -25.67 10.39
N SER A 22 -9.40 -25.32 9.28
CA SER A 22 -8.52 -26.21 8.50
C SER A 22 -7.04 -25.94 8.80
N GLN A 23 -6.24 -26.99 8.97
CA GLN A 23 -4.81 -26.88 9.31
C GLN A 23 -4.00 -26.14 8.21
N PRO A 24 -2.91 -25.44 8.57
CA PRO A 24 -2.04 -24.77 7.59
C PRO A 24 -1.04 -25.74 6.94
N HIS A 25 -1.04 -25.77 5.60
CA HIS A 25 -0.05 -26.30 4.64
C HIS A 25 0.52 -27.71 4.72
N GLU A 26 0.46 -28.38 3.55
CA GLU A 26 1.50 -29.22 2.94
C GLU A 26 1.44 -29.04 1.40
N MET A 27 2.45 -29.53 0.64
CA MET A 27 2.25 -29.77 -0.80
C MET A 27 0.98 -30.60 -0.98
N ILE A 28 0.06 -30.18 -1.86
CA ILE A 28 -1.14 -30.98 -2.14
C ILE A 28 -0.71 -32.25 -2.87
N ASN A 29 0.23 -32.12 -3.80
CA ASN A 29 0.90 -33.20 -4.52
C ASN A 29 2.19 -32.66 -5.18
N SER A 30 2.89 -33.46 -6.00
CA SER A 30 4.13 -33.05 -6.67
C SER A 30 4.00 -31.87 -7.63
N ASN A 31 2.78 -31.57 -8.10
CA ASN A 31 2.52 -30.53 -9.10
C ASN A 31 1.87 -29.28 -8.47
N ASP A 32 1.33 -29.39 -7.26
CA ASP A 32 0.45 -28.38 -6.67
C ASP A 32 0.96 -27.93 -5.29
N TYR A 33 1.28 -26.63 -5.20
CA TYR A 33 1.70 -25.99 -3.95
C TYR A 33 0.57 -25.12 -3.40
N GLU A 34 0.21 -25.30 -2.13
CA GLU A 34 -0.75 -24.45 -1.43
C GLU A 34 -0.02 -23.42 -0.55
N LEU A 35 -0.47 -22.16 -0.58
CA LEU A 35 -0.12 -21.14 0.41
C LEU A 35 -1.40 -20.47 0.92
N CYS A 36 -1.49 -20.27 2.23
CA CYS A 36 -2.66 -19.83 2.97
C CYS A 36 -2.19 -18.62 3.72
N LEU A 37 -2.72 -17.46 3.35
CA LEU A 37 -2.30 -16.18 3.93
C LEU A 37 -3.04 -15.88 5.24
N HIS A 38 -3.82 -16.83 5.75
CA HIS A 38 -4.65 -16.66 6.93
C HIS A 38 -3.79 -16.31 8.17
N ASP A 39 -4.25 -15.31 8.93
CA ASP A 39 -3.63 -14.83 10.18
C ASP A 39 -2.20 -14.25 10.07
N GLU A 40 -1.57 -14.30 8.89
CA GLU A 40 -0.26 -13.68 8.66
C GLU A 40 -0.31 -12.14 8.66
N TYR A 41 -1.44 -11.57 8.27
CA TYR A 41 -1.63 -10.13 8.09
C TYR A 41 -2.89 -9.65 8.82
N ARG A 42 -2.77 -8.58 9.60
CA ARG A 42 -3.89 -7.98 10.31
C ARG A 42 -3.92 -6.48 10.08
N TYR A 43 -5.07 -6.01 9.62
CA TYR A 43 -5.27 -4.58 9.40
C TYR A 43 -5.48 -3.90 10.75
N SER A 44 -4.68 -2.88 11.02
CA SER A 44 -4.82 -2.07 12.22
C SER A 44 -5.89 -1.02 12.00
N ARG A 45 -7.12 -1.33 12.40
CA ARG A 45 -8.28 -0.43 12.25
C ARG A 45 -8.03 0.90 12.93
N VAL A 46 -8.34 2.00 12.25
CA VAL A 46 -8.32 3.34 12.86
C VAL A 46 -9.62 3.56 13.65
N CYS A 47 -10.75 3.12 13.12
CA CYS A 47 -12.07 3.13 13.73
C CYS A 47 -12.88 1.91 13.24
N VAL A 48 -13.96 2.14 12.47
CA VAL A 48 -14.81 1.09 11.87
C VAL A 48 -14.28 0.58 10.53
N ASP A 49 -13.30 1.28 9.95
CA ASP A 49 -12.62 0.88 8.73
C ASP A 49 -11.95 -0.48 8.89
N PHE A 50 -11.93 -1.26 7.81
CA PHE A 50 -11.31 -2.57 7.79
C PHE A 50 -10.16 -2.67 6.79
N GLY A 51 -9.93 -1.66 5.95
CA GLY A 51 -8.90 -1.70 4.92
C GLY A 51 -8.90 -0.48 3.99
N PRO A 52 -8.16 -0.52 2.86
CA PRO A 52 -7.34 -1.65 2.40
C PRO A 52 -6.07 -1.84 3.26
N PHE A 53 -5.41 -3.01 3.13
CA PHE A 53 -4.08 -3.21 3.73
C PHE A 53 -3.08 -2.15 3.27
N ASP A 54 -2.31 -1.61 4.21
CA ASP A 54 -1.34 -0.56 3.94
C ASP A 54 -0.19 -1.04 3.03
N LEU A 55 0.62 -0.09 2.57
CA LEU A 55 1.71 -0.32 1.64
C LEU A 55 2.78 -1.23 2.26
N TYR A 56 3.01 -1.12 3.57
CA TYR A 56 3.89 -2.03 4.31
C TYR A 56 3.44 -3.49 4.15
N THR A 57 2.17 -3.75 4.42
CA THR A 57 1.58 -5.09 4.33
C THR A 57 1.56 -5.60 2.90
N ASN A 58 1.21 -4.73 1.94
CA ASN A 58 1.22 -5.05 0.51
C ASN A 58 2.60 -5.53 0.04
N ILE A 59 3.65 -4.76 0.33
CA ILE A 59 5.01 -5.08 -0.11
C ILE A 59 5.56 -6.29 0.64
N LYS A 60 5.23 -6.44 1.93
CA LYS A 60 5.61 -7.61 2.72
C LYS A 60 5.03 -8.89 2.12
N CYS A 61 3.75 -8.86 1.72
CA CYS A 61 3.10 -9.99 1.06
C CYS A 61 3.70 -10.26 -0.32
N TYR A 62 3.93 -9.22 -1.13
CA TYR A 62 4.58 -9.36 -2.43
C TYR A 62 5.92 -10.08 -2.33
N ARG A 63 6.79 -9.66 -1.41
CA ARG A 63 8.11 -10.30 -1.17
C ARG A 63 8.01 -11.74 -0.65
N ARG A 64 6.89 -12.11 -0.04
CA ARG A 64 6.61 -13.48 0.39
C ARG A 64 6.16 -14.37 -0.77
N LEU A 65 5.45 -13.80 -1.76
CA LEU A 65 4.89 -14.50 -2.91
C LEU A 65 5.84 -14.52 -4.13
N GLU A 66 6.68 -13.51 -4.31
CA GLU A 66 7.60 -13.40 -5.45
C GLU A 66 8.45 -14.67 -5.67
N PRO A 67 9.13 -15.23 -4.63
CA PRO A 67 9.87 -16.47 -4.81
C PRO A 67 9.00 -17.67 -5.19
N LEU A 68 7.75 -17.73 -4.71
CA LEU A 68 6.82 -18.81 -5.08
C LEU A 68 6.38 -18.68 -6.53
N PHE A 69 6.19 -17.45 -7.03
CA PHE A 69 5.91 -17.24 -8.44
C PHE A 69 7.09 -17.63 -9.34
N ASP A 70 8.33 -17.40 -8.89
CA ASP A 70 9.56 -17.81 -9.59
C ASP A 70 9.75 -19.34 -9.66
N GLN A 71 9.13 -20.08 -8.74
CA GLN A 71 9.19 -21.54 -8.63
C GLN A 71 8.17 -22.27 -9.52
N ILE A 72 7.14 -21.57 -10.00
CA ILE A 72 6.13 -22.14 -10.92
C ILE A 72 6.81 -22.60 -12.22
N GLY A 73 6.58 -23.87 -12.58
CA GLY A 73 7.21 -24.56 -13.72
C GLY A 73 8.64 -25.07 -13.45
N LYS A 74 9.14 -24.94 -12.21
CA LYS A 74 10.43 -25.52 -11.77
C LYS A 74 10.22 -26.56 -10.66
N ASP A 75 9.60 -26.12 -9.56
CA ASP A 75 9.42 -26.93 -8.35
C ASP A 75 7.99 -27.50 -8.28
N PHE A 76 7.02 -26.78 -8.84
CA PHE A 76 5.61 -27.18 -8.94
C PHE A 76 4.97 -26.48 -10.15
N GLU A 77 3.89 -27.03 -10.70
CA GLU A 77 3.19 -26.47 -11.87
C GLU A 77 2.16 -25.40 -11.48
N ARG A 78 1.51 -25.55 -10.32
CA ARG A 78 0.38 -24.71 -9.92
C ARG A 78 0.51 -24.23 -8.48
N LEU A 79 0.24 -22.95 -8.26
CA LEU A 79 0.18 -22.29 -6.96
C LEU A 79 -1.28 -22.01 -6.57
N PHE A 80 -1.68 -22.52 -5.42
CA PHE A 80 -3.01 -22.33 -4.83
C PHE A 80 -2.91 -21.38 -3.64
N LEU A 81 -3.39 -20.15 -3.80
CA LEU A 81 -3.44 -19.13 -2.77
C LEU A 81 -4.78 -19.17 -2.06
N CYS A 82 -4.75 -19.47 -0.76
CA CYS A 82 -5.92 -19.55 0.05
C CYS A 82 -6.08 -18.33 0.97
N VAL A 83 -7.31 -17.83 1.06
CA VAL A 83 -7.71 -16.70 1.90
C VAL A 83 -8.91 -17.10 2.79
N PRO A 84 -9.09 -16.45 3.96
CA PRO A 84 -10.17 -16.80 4.86
C PRO A 84 -11.56 -16.45 4.28
N ILE A 85 -12.54 -17.34 4.44
CA ILE A 85 -13.92 -17.12 3.97
C ILE A 85 -14.81 -16.37 4.98
N GLU A 86 -14.65 -16.61 6.29
CA GLU A 86 -15.57 -16.09 7.32
C GLU A 86 -15.24 -14.67 7.82
N THR A 87 -14.18 -14.04 7.35
CA THR A 87 -13.79 -12.73 7.90
C THR A 87 -14.47 -11.59 7.14
N THR A 88 -14.88 -10.56 7.89
CA THR A 88 -15.25 -9.25 7.32
C THR A 88 -14.11 -8.60 6.52
N ASP A 89 -12.89 -9.13 6.65
CA ASP A 89 -11.68 -8.68 6.01
C ASP A 89 -11.33 -9.49 4.74
N ARG A 90 -12.18 -10.43 4.28
CA ARG A 90 -11.93 -11.25 3.08
C ARG A 90 -11.55 -10.40 1.86
N THR A 91 -12.24 -9.27 1.66
CA THR A 91 -11.93 -8.31 0.59
C THR A 91 -10.48 -7.83 0.66
N ASN A 92 -9.90 -7.64 1.85
CA ASN A 92 -8.49 -7.26 1.98
C ASN A 92 -7.54 -8.31 1.46
N TYR A 93 -7.76 -9.58 1.81
CA TYR A 93 -6.89 -10.67 1.39
C TYR A 93 -6.99 -10.89 -0.12
N ILE A 94 -8.20 -10.84 -0.68
CA ILE A 94 -8.41 -10.92 -2.13
C ILE A 94 -7.70 -9.76 -2.84
N THR A 95 -7.85 -8.53 -2.34
CA THR A 95 -7.19 -7.35 -2.91
C THR A 95 -5.67 -7.43 -2.77
N LEU A 96 -5.16 -7.99 -1.67
CA LEU A 96 -3.72 -8.19 -1.42
C LEU A 96 -3.12 -9.24 -2.34
N VAL A 97 -3.81 -10.35 -2.58
CA VAL A 97 -3.38 -11.37 -3.55
C VAL A 97 -3.44 -10.79 -4.97
N ALA A 98 -4.55 -10.14 -5.31
CA ALA A 98 -4.74 -9.52 -6.61
C ALA A 98 -3.65 -8.48 -6.88
N SER A 99 -3.31 -7.60 -5.92
CA SER A 99 -2.22 -6.65 -6.11
C SER A 99 -0.89 -7.34 -6.37
N CYS A 100 -0.54 -8.38 -5.61
CA CYS A 100 0.72 -9.13 -5.81
C CYS A 100 0.80 -9.77 -7.20
N VAL A 101 -0.28 -10.42 -7.65
CA VAL A 101 -0.36 -11.01 -9.00
C VAL A 101 -0.30 -9.93 -10.08
N MET A 102 -1.02 -8.82 -9.89
CA MET A 102 -1.02 -7.67 -10.80
C MET A 102 0.39 -7.15 -11.03
N ILE A 103 1.16 -6.95 -9.95
CA ILE A 103 2.53 -6.44 -10.00
C ILE A 103 3.46 -7.46 -10.67
N TYR A 104 3.45 -8.72 -10.21
CA TYR A 104 4.40 -9.72 -10.69
C TYR A 104 4.20 -10.04 -12.18
N TYR A 105 2.94 -10.23 -12.59
CA TYR A 105 2.59 -10.57 -13.97
C TYR A 105 2.31 -9.33 -14.85
N SER A 106 2.49 -8.12 -14.33
CA SER A 106 2.21 -6.85 -15.04
C SER A 106 0.80 -6.82 -15.67
N CYS A 107 -0.19 -7.34 -14.95
CA CYS A 107 -1.58 -7.38 -15.41
C CYS A 107 -2.24 -6.01 -15.27
N LYS A 108 -3.22 -5.70 -16.13
CA LYS A 108 -4.04 -4.50 -15.95
C LYS A 108 -5.05 -4.72 -14.80
N PRO A 109 -5.31 -3.69 -13.97
CA PRO A 109 -6.28 -3.77 -12.88
C PRO A 109 -7.66 -4.30 -13.31
N LYS A 110 -8.21 -3.80 -14.42
CA LYS A 110 -9.52 -4.19 -14.93
C LYS A 110 -9.58 -5.65 -15.37
N ASP A 111 -8.55 -6.12 -16.05
CA ASP A 111 -8.47 -7.51 -16.51
C ASP A 111 -8.43 -8.45 -15.32
N LEU A 112 -7.61 -8.13 -14.31
CA LEU A 112 -7.53 -8.93 -13.08
C LEU A 112 -8.82 -8.85 -12.26
N TYR A 113 -9.45 -7.68 -12.14
CA TYR A 113 -10.72 -7.52 -11.46
C TYR A 113 -11.81 -8.36 -12.11
N SER A 114 -11.87 -8.37 -13.45
CA SER A 114 -12.86 -9.15 -14.19
C SER A 114 -12.80 -10.65 -13.86
N LYS A 115 -11.59 -11.17 -13.57
CA LYS A 115 -11.37 -12.55 -13.14
C LYS A 115 -11.84 -12.84 -11.73
N ILE A 116 -11.79 -11.87 -10.81
CA ILE A 116 -12.22 -12.08 -9.41
C ILE A 116 -13.65 -11.63 -9.16
N ALA A 117 -14.28 -10.90 -10.08
CA ALA A 117 -15.61 -10.33 -9.90
C ALA A 117 -16.69 -11.37 -9.54
N HIS A 118 -16.58 -12.61 -10.03
CA HIS A 118 -17.53 -13.69 -9.67
C HIS A 118 -17.39 -14.18 -8.21
N MET A 119 -16.33 -13.80 -7.52
CA MET A 119 -16.13 -14.08 -6.08
C MET A 119 -16.88 -13.09 -5.17
N GLU A 120 -17.62 -12.15 -5.75
CA GLU A 120 -18.51 -11.22 -5.04
C GLU A 120 -19.54 -11.96 -4.13
N PRO A 121 -20.01 -11.32 -3.04
CA PRO A 121 -19.87 -9.89 -2.74
C PRO A 121 -18.53 -9.51 -2.13
N PHE A 122 -17.97 -8.39 -2.60
CA PHE A 122 -16.88 -7.67 -1.94
C PHE A 122 -17.47 -6.54 -1.13
N ARG A 123 -17.14 -6.48 0.16
CA ARG A 123 -17.45 -5.30 0.95
C ARG A 123 -16.60 -4.12 0.47
N GLY A 124 -17.23 -2.98 0.18
CA GLY A 124 -16.53 -1.75 -0.14
C GLY A 124 -15.79 -1.16 1.07
N TYR A 125 -14.62 -0.56 0.84
CA TYR A 125 -13.82 0.06 1.88
C TYR A 125 -14.40 1.42 2.29
N ILE A 126 -14.99 1.44 3.48
CA ILE A 126 -15.48 2.65 4.14
C ILE A 126 -14.35 3.44 4.82
N ASP A 127 -14.66 4.65 5.24
CA ASP A 127 -13.74 5.52 5.96
C ASP A 127 -13.67 5.24 7.47
N SER A 128 -12.80 5.98 8.15
CA SER A 128 -12.51 5.81 9.59
C SER A 128 -13.37 6.69 10.49
N THR A 129 -14.63 6.95 10.14
CA THR A 129 -15.55 7.73 10.97
C THR A 129 -16.47 6.83 11.79
N PHE A 130 -17.04 7.35 12.88
CA PHE A 130 -18.06 6.64 13.67
C PHE A 130 -19.44 6.67 13.01
N TYR A 131 -19.60 7.41 11.91
CA TYR A 131 -20.87 7.61 11.22
C TYR A 131 -20.99 6.67 10.02
N TRP A 132 -22.20 6.52 9.52
CA TRP A 132 -22.44 5.80 8.28
C TRP A 132 -21.75 6.49 7.11
N SER A 133 -20.81 5.79 6.49
CA SER A 133 -20.13 6.24 5.28
C SER A 133 -21.05 6.09 4.08
N THR A 134 -21.22 7.16 3.29
CA THR A 134 -21.93 7.11 2.00
C THR A 134 -20.98 6.82 0.83
N PHE A 135 -19.68 6.71 1.11
CA PHE A 135 -18.64 6.52 0.10
C PHE A 135 -17.85 5.24 0.36
N GLU A 136 -17.82 4.37 -0.63
CA GLU A 136 -17.09 3.11 -0.57
C GLU A 136 -16.04 3.02 -1.68
N LEU A 137 -14.78 2.77 -1.35
CA LEU A 137 -13.80 2.34 -2.36
C LEU A 137 -14.02 0.87 -2.70
N GLN A 138 -14.02 0.55 -3.98
CA GLN A 138 -14.09 -0.82 -4.46
C GLN A 138 -12.69 -1.41 -4.60
N VAL A 139 -12.61 -2.73 -4.72
CA VAL A 139 -11.33 -3.44 -4.98
C VAL A 139 -10.64 -2.88 -6.21
N LEU A 140 -11.40 -2.60 -7.28
CA LEU A 140 -10.85 -2.04 -8.51
C LEU A 140 -10.20 -0.66 -8.29
N ASP A 141 -10.79 0.21 -7.46
CA ASP A 141 -10.20 1.53 -7.17
C ASP A 141 -8.82 1.40 -6.49
N VAL A 142 -8.67 0.40 -5.61
CA VAL A 142 -7.40 0.12 -4.93
C VAL A 142 -6.36 -0.41 -5.90
N LEU A 143 -6.73 -1.35 -6.77
CA LEU A 143 -5.84 -1.89 -7.79
C LEU A 143 -5.42 -0.80 -8.80
N GLU A 144 -6.36 0.02 -9.26
CA GLU A 144 -6.07 1.13 -10.17
C GLU A 144 -5.22 2.22 -9.52
N GLY A 145 -5.49 2.59 -8.26
CA GLY A 145 -4.68 3.57 -7.54
C GLY A 145 -3.24 3.09 -7.34
N LEU A 146 -3.06 1.80 -7.07
CA LEU A 146 -1.75 1.19 -6.93
C LEU A 146 -0.99 1.09 -8.26
N ASP A 147 -1.64 0.59 -9.31
CA ASP A 147 -1.09 0.52 -10.66
C ASP A 147 -0.70 1.91 -11.21
N HIS A 148 -1.54 2.92 -10.99
CA HIS A 148 -1.24 4.28 -11.39
C HIS A 148 -0.04 4.85 -10.62
N ALA A 149 0.06 4.58 -9.31
CA ALA A 149 1.22 4.98 -8.50
C ALA A 149 2.53 4.36 -9.01
N ILE A 150 2.53 3.10 -9.44
CA ILE A 150 3.68 2.45 -10.07
C ILE A 150 4.04 3.17 -11.38
N LYS A 151 3.04 3.43 -12.24
CA LYS A 151 3.23 4.08 -13.55
C LYS A 151 3.82 5.49 -13.44
N VAL A 152 3.44 6.26 -12.42
CA VAL A 152 4.01 7.60 -12.16
C VAL A 152 5.31 7.55 -11.35
N GLY A 153 5.85 6.35 -11.08
CA GLY A 153 7.15 6.16 -10.44
C GLY A 153 7.15 6.36 -8.92
N PHE A 154 6.00 6.28 -8.25
CA PHE A 154 5.95 6.40 -6.79
C PHE A 154 6.40 5.13 -6.06
N LEU A 155 6.37 3.99 -6.75
CA LEU A 155 6.62 2.71 -6.12
C LEU A 155 7.36 1.76 -7.06
N ASP A 156 8.50 1.29 -6.58
CA ASP A 156 9.21 0.13 -7.10
C ASP A 156 9.30 -0.91 -5.98
N TYR A 157 8.59 -2.02 -6.12
CA TYR A 157 8.48 -3.07 -5.09
C TYR A 157 9.80 -3.74 -4.75
N LYS A 158 10.73 -3.80 -5.71
CA LYS A 158 12.02 -4.45 -5.53
C LYS A 158 12.93 -3.58 -4.68
N THR A 159 12.90 -2.27 -4.92
CA THR A 159 13.82 -1.32 -4.27
C THR A 159 13.18 -0.54 -3.12
N PHE A 160 11.88 -0.68 -2.88
CA PHE A 160 11.19 0.02 -1.79
C PHE A 160 11.77 -0.30 -0.42
N ASP A 161 12.03 0.74 0.37
CA ASP A 161 12.58 0.56 1.70
C ASP A 161 11.48 0.33 2.75
N LEU A 162 11.15 -0.96 2.90
CA LEU A 162 10.09 -1.39 3.79
C LEU A 162 10.36 -1.05 5.26
N LYS A 163 11.64 -1.10 5.69
CA LYS A 163 12.03 -0.80 7.07
C LYS A 163 11.89 0.69 7.35
N ALA A 164 12.35 1.55 6.45
CA ALA A 164 12.22 2.99 6.61
C ALA A 164 10.76 3.44 6.64
N PHE A 165 9.93 2.86 5.77
CA PHE A 165 8.50 3.14 5.76
C PHE A 165 7.83 2.76 7.08
N TRP A 166 8.13 1.58 7.65
CA TRP A 166 7.69 1.23 9.00
C TRP A 166 8.22 2.23 10.01
N ASP A 167 9.53 2.43 10.08
CA ASP A 167 10.14 3.25 11.13
C ASP A 167 9.52 4.66 11.18
N LEU A 168 9.27 5.29 10.03
CA LEU A 168 8.61 6.61 9.95
C LEU A 168 7.16 6.60 10.48
N SER A 169 6.40 5.52 10.28
CA SER A 169 4.99 5.44 10.71
C SER A 169 4.82 5.32 12.23
N ARG A 170 5.89 5.02 12.96
CA ARG A 170 5.85 4.89 14.43
C ARG A 170 5.55 6.23 15.09
N ILE A 171 4.71 6.19 16.14
CA ILE A 171 4.35 7.40 16.91
C ILE A 171 5.59 8.12 17.46
N VAL A 172 6.55 7.38 18.02
CA VAL A 172 7.82 7.94 18.54
C VAL A 172 8.61 8.72 17.49
N ASN A 173 8.43 8.34 16.22
CA ASN A 173 9.15 8.92 15.09
C ASN A 173 8.32 9.97 14.35
N GLY A 174 7.18 10.41 14.92
CA GLY A 174 6.34 11.47 14.35
C GLY A 174 5.15 10.97 13.53
N ASN A 175 4.96 9.64 13.42
CA ASN A 175 3.88 9.03 12.65
C ASN A 175 3.77 9.64 11.24
N LEU A 176 4.87 9.57 10.49
CA LEU A 176 4.99 10.10 9.15
C LEU A 176 4.65 9.05 8.09
N SER A 177 4.11 9.53 6.96
CA SER A 177 3.88 8.72 5.76
C SER A 177 4.23 9.53 4.52
N TRP A 178 4.96 8.95 3.59
CA TRP A 178 5.15 9.54 2.26
C TRP A 178 3.88 9.36 1.44
N ILE A 179 3.37 10.44 0.86
CA ILE A 179 2.23 10.39 -0.09
C ILE A 179 2.73 10.59 -1.52
N VAL A 180 3.68 11.52 -1.69
CA VAL A 180 4.42 11.71 -2.93
C VAL A 180 5.90 11.55 -2.58
N PRO A 181 6.56 10.44 -2.97
CA PRO A 181 7.94 10.16 -2.59
C PRO A 181 8.88 11.31 -2.91
N GLY A 182 9.65 11.75 -1.91
CA GLY A 182 10.62 12.84 -2.05
C GLY A 182 10.01 14.24 -2.24
N LYS A 183 8.68 14.41 -2.15
CA LYS A 183 8.02 15.72 -2.35
C LYS A 183 7.01 16.08 -1.26
N ILE A 184 6.16 15.14 -0.83
CA ILE A 184 5.15 15.38 0.19
C ILE A 184 5.13 14.28 1.23
N VAL A 185 5.37 14.68 2.48
CA VAL A 185 5.24 13.83 3.66
C VAL A 185 4.10 14.36 4.55
N VAL A 186 3.31 13.46 5.11
CA VAL A 186 2.24 13.80 6.04
C VAL A 186 2.54 13.25 7.42
N CYS A 187 2.08 13.93 8.47
CA CYS A 187 2.31 13.46 9.83
C CYS A 187 1.18 13.82 10.80
N ARG A 188 1.26 13.27 12.02
CA ARG A 188 0.43 13.72 13.15
C ARG A 188 0.88 15.11 13.62
N THR A 189 0.01 15.89 14.27
CA THR A 189 0.46 17.13 14.91
C THR A 189 1.54 16.84 15.94
N PRO A 190 2.66 17.60 15.93
CA PRO A 190 3.53 17.70 17.07
C PRO A 190 2.78 18.16 18.33
N VAL A 191 3.29 17.78 19.49
CA VAL A 191 2.78 18.22 20.79
C VAL A 191 3.90 18.94 21.54
N GLN A 192 3.58 20.11 22.09
CA GLN A 192 4.45 20.81 23.03
C GLN A 192 4.18 20.25 24.44
N SER A 193 5.22 19.75 25.12
CA SER A 193 5.09 19.38 26.54
C SER A 193 4.91 20.66 27.36
N LEU A 194 3.85 20.73 28.15
CA LEU A 194 3.56 21.90 28.99
C LEU A 194 4.52 22.01 30.18
N ASN A 195 5.19 20.92 30.59
CA ASN A 195 6.00 20.85 31.82
C ASN A 195 7.46 20.40 31.62
N GLY A 196 8.01 20.45 30.40
CA GLY A 196 9.44 20.17 30.17
C GLY A 196 9.89 18.72 30.41
N GLU A 197 9.04 17.82 30.92
CA GLU A 197 9.36 16.39 31.01
C GLU A 197 9.28 15.74 29.63
N ILE A 198 10.45 15.54 29.05
CA ILE A 198 10.70 14.80 27.82
C ILE A 198 10.81 13.32 28.21
N PRO A 199 10.09 12.37 27.59
CA PRO A 199 10.43 10.96 27.72
C PRO A 199 11.89 10.76 27.29
N LYS A 200 12.75 10.27 28.20
CA LYS A 200 14.17 10.10 27.93
C LYS A 200 14.38 9.18 26.71
N GLU A 201 14.93 9.82 25.67
CA GLU A 201 15.53 9.33 24.41
C GLU A 201 14.66 8.97 23.19
N PRO A 202 14.91 9.63 22.04
CA PRO A 202 14.80 9.04 20.72
C PRO A 202 16.18 8.52 20.23
N ILE A 203 16.21 7.30 19.69
CA ILE A 203 17.40 6.72 19.03
C ILE A 203 17.63 7.46 17.70
N VAL A 204 18.47 8.50 17.72
CA VAL A 204 18.91 9.27 16.53
C VAL A 204 20.39 8.99 16.21
N GLN A 205 20.81 7.72 16.22
CA GLN A 205 22.23 7.39 15.97
C GLN A 205 22.52 6.32 14.92
N LYS A 206 21.59 6.02 14.01
CA LYS A 206 21.87 5.15 12.84
C LYS A 206 21.13 5.54 11.55
N TRP A 207 21.06 6.84 11.24
CA TRP A 207 20.38 7.31 10.01
C TRP A 207 21.34 7.85 8.92
N ASN A 208 22.55 8.27 9.29
CA ASN A 208 23.53 8.81 8.34
C ASN A 208 24.03 7.78 7.31
N GLU A 209 23.99 6.48 7.61
CA GLU A 209 24.33 5.41 6.65
C GLU A 209 23.19 5.11 5.65
N PHE A 210 21.98 5.63 5.87
CA PHE A 210 20.76 5.17 5.23
C PHE A 210 20.27 6.08 4.08
N ARG A 211 20.53 7.38 4.20
CA ARG A 211 20.18 8.45 3.24
C ARG A 211 20.57 8.13 1.79
N GLY A 212 21.68 7.40 1.60
CA GLY A 212 22.21 7.06 0.29
C GLY A 212 21.47 5.96 -0.47
N LYS A 213 20.64 5.12 0.19
CA LYS A 213 19.98 3.97 -0.46
C LYS A 213 18.55 4.26 -0.91
N PHE A 214 17.75 4.97 -0.10
CA PHE A 214 16.38 5.34 -0.45
C PHE A 214 16.32 6.37 -1.59
N LEU A 215 17.21 7.36 -1.62
CA LEU A 215 17.21 8.34 -2.72
C LEU A 215 17.71 7.76 -4.05
N LYS A 216 18.50 6.68 -4.02
CA LYS A 216 18.97 6.00 -5.24
C LYS A 216 17.87 5.17 -5.91
N SER A 217 16.87 4.67 -5.17
CA SER A 217 15.73 3.93 -5.73
C SER A 217 14.64 4.81 -6.34
N VAL A 218 14.60 6.10 -5.99
CA VAL A 218 13.61 7.08 -6.49
C VAL A 218 14.11 7.83 -7.74
N SER A 219 15.30 7.48 -8.25
CA SER A 219 16.00 8.16 -9.35
C SER A 219 15.33 8.08 -10.74
N LYS A 220 14.09 7.61 -10.82
CA LYS A 220 13.30 7.54 -12.06
C LYS A 220 11.86 8.06 -11.90
N ILE A 221 11.62 9.07 -11.07
CA ILE A 221 10.39 9.86 -11.21
C ILE A 221 10.48 10.62 -12.53
N THR A 222 9.93 10.05 -13.59
CA THR A 222 9.68 10.78 -14.83
C THR A 222 8.50 11.71 -14.60
N THR A 223 8.78 12.93 -14.15
CA THR A 223 7.78 13.99 -14.26
C THR A 223 7.72 14.44 -15.72
N PRO A 224 6.53 14.59 -16.33
CA PRO A 224 6.39 15.54 -17.42
C PRO A 224 6.70 16.94 -16.83
N PRO A 225 7.59 17.74 -17.44
CA PRO A 225 7.90 19.07 -16.94
C PRO A 225 6.61 19.90 -16.89
N ILE A 226 6.35 20.53 -15.75
CA ILE A 226 5.25 21.48 -15.58
C ILE A 226 5.55 22.68 -16.49
N THR A 227 4.92 22.72 -17.67
CA THR A 227 5.16 23.80 -18.62
C THR A 227 4.60 25.12 -18.10
N LYS A 228 5.34 26.22 -18.34
CA LYS A 228 4.98 27.61 -17.98
C LYS A 228 3.56 28.03 -18.40
N LYS A 229 2.91 27.29 -19.32
CA LYS A 229 1.55 27.50 -19.78
C LYS A 229 0.50 27.28 -18.67
N ASN A 230 0.73 26.32 -17.76
CA ASN A 230 -0.19 26.04 -16.66
C ASN A 230 -0.16 27.08 -15.53
N LEU A 231 0.94 27.84 -15.39
CA LEU A 231 1.08 28.90 -14.39
C LEU A 231 0.40 30.22 -14.79
N LYS A 232 0.41 30.56 -16.09
CA LYS A 232 -0.12 31.87 -16.56
C LYS A 232 -1.63 32.00 -16.35
N ASN A 233 -2.38 30.90 -16.47
CA ASN A 233 -3.83 30.90 -16.25
C ASN A 233 -4.23 31.16 -14.79
N VAL A 234 -3.32 30.97 -13.83
CA VAL A 234 -3.58 31.21 -12.39
C VAL A 234 -3.50 32.71 -12.03
N ILE A 235 -2.78 33.52 -12.80
CA ILE A 235 -2.43 34.90 -12.43
C ILE A 235 -3.31 35.94 -13.13
N ALA A 236 -3.95 35.60 -14.26
CA ALA A 236 -4.49 36.59 -15.19
C ALA A 236 -5.90 37.15 -14.90
N ASN A 237 -6.76 36.50 -14.10
CA ASN A 237 -8.16 36.95 -14.02
C ASN A 237 -8.41 37.92 -12.85
N LYS A 238 -8.22 39.21 -13.14
CA LYS A 238 -8.79 40.34 -12.38
C LYS A 238 -10.24 40.59 -12.84
N ASN A 239 -11.13 40.69 -11.84
CA ASN A 239 -12.50 41.24 -11.81
C ASN A 239 -13.59 40.64 -12.73
N PRO A 240 -14.81 40.37 -12.20
CA PRO A 240 -15.96 39.95 -13.00
C PRO A 240 -16.70 41.16 -13.61
N PRO A 241 -17.29 41.04 -14.81
CA PRO A 241 -18.38 41.91 -15.23
C PRO A 241 -19.74 41.32 -14.80
N ASN A 242 -20.68 42.25 -14.58
CA ASN A 242 -22.04 42.06 -14.09
C ASN A 242 -22.96 41.16 -14.93
N GLU A 243 -23.96 40.64 -14.22
CA GLU A 243 -25.27 40.11 -14.61
C GLU A 243 -25.74 40.29 -16.07
N LYS A 244 -26.36 39.24 -16.62
CA LYS A 244 -27.78 39.30 -17.07
C LYS A 244 -28.40 37.94 -17.37
N ASN A 245 -29.70 37.92 -17.08
CA ASN A 245 -30.71 36.86 -17.14
C ASN A 245 -30.93 36.13 -18.47
N ASN A 246 -31.71 35.04 -18.33
CA ASN A 246 -32.52 34.27 -19.30
C ASN A 246 -31.91 32.89 -19.59
N GLY A 247 -32.63 31.76 -19.51
CA GLY A 247 -34.04 31.49 -19.27
C GLY A 247 -34.35 30.08 -19.81
N LYS A 248 -35.34 29.42 -19.19
CA LYS A 248 -36.23 28.42 -19.78
C LYS A 248 -35.66 27.06 -20.25
N ASN A 249 -36.01 26.06 -19.43
CA ASN A 249 -36.94 24.96 -19.73
C ASN A 249 -36.50 23.69 -20.51
N LYS A 250 -36.92 22.57 -19.87
CA LYS A 250 -37.56 21.35 -20.40
C LYS A 250 -36.68 20.15 -20.81
N ASN A 251 -36.64 19.18 -19.89
CA ASN A 251 -37.17 17.82 -20.04
C ASN A 251 -37.42 17.29 -21.47
N LYS A 252 -36.83 16.14 -21.81
CA LYS A 252 -37.59 14.89 -22.00
C LYS A 252 -36.71 13.64 -22.13
N LYS A 253 -37.18 12.59 -21.45
CA LYS A 253 -36.87 11.17 -21.61
C LYS A 253 -37.33 10.65 -22.99
N GLN A 254 -36.68 9.61 -23.50
CA GLN A 254 -37.22 8.28 -23.90
C GLN A 254 -36.12 7.53 -24.68
N LYS A 255 -35.66 6.36 -24.22
CA LYS A 255 -36.22 4.99 -24.35
C LYS A 255 -35.98 4.33 -25.73
N GLU A 256 -35.24 3.22 -25.63
CA GLU A 256 -35.53 1.88 -26.15
C GLU A 256 -35.15 1.42 -27.57
N ASN A 257 -34.48 0.26 -27.54
CA ASN A 257 -34.62 -0.95 -28.36
C ASN A 257 -33.97 -1.03 -29.75
N GLY A 258 -33.31 -2.18 -29.99
CA GLY A 258 -33.10 -2.69 -31.34
C GLY A 258 -32.03 -3.77 -31.47
N LYS A 259 -32.47 -5.03 -31.59
CA LYS A 259 -31.71 -6.28 -31.79
C LYS A 259 -30.93 -6.34 -33.11
N GLY A 260 -29.96 -7.27 -33.20
CA GLY A 260 -29.46 -7.76 -34.50
C GLY A 260 -28.43 -8.89 -34.41
N ASN A 261 -28.86 -10.10 -34.74
CA ASN A 261 -28.11 -11.37 -34.79
C ASN A 261 -27.04 -11.46 -35.89
N GLY A 262 -26.13 -12.44 -35.75
CA GLY A 262 -25.38 -13.02 -36.88
C GLY A 262 -24.48 -14.21 -36.50
N LYS A 263 -24.85 -15.41 -36.96
CA LYS A 263 -24.21 -16.74 -36.74
C LYS A 263 -23.12 -17.06 -37.80
N GLY A 264 -22.31 -18.10 -37.51
CA GLY A 264 -21.67 -18.99 -38.51
C GLY A 264 -20.40 -19.67 -37.94
N ASN A 265 -20.44 -20.88 -37.34
CA ASN A 265 -20.43 -22.26 -37.89
C ASN A 265 -19.25 -22.64 -38.80
N GLY A 266 -18.57 -23.75 -38.44
CA GLY A 266 -17.67 -24.52 -39.31
C GLY A 266 -17.05 -25.74 -38.61
N LYS A 267 -17.51 -26.96 -38.97
CA LYS A 267 -17.04 -28.29 -38.54
C LYS A 267 -15.91 -28.81 -39.46
N GLY A 268 -15.16 -29.83 -39.02
CA GLY A 268 -14.35 -30.71 -39.88
C GLY A 268 -13.59 -31.76 -39.06
N ASN A 269 -13.31 -32.94 -39.64
CA ASN A 269 -13.29 -34.25 -39.00
C ASN A 269 -11.98 -35.06 -39.25
N GLU A 270 -11.82 -36.15 -38.48
CA GLU A 270 -11.23 -37.48 -38.83
C GLU A 270 -9.72 -37.85 -38.67
N LYS A 271 -9.51 -38.85 -37.77
CA LYS A 271 -8.89 -40.20 -37.85
C LYS A 271 -7.42 -40.43 -38.30
N GLY A 272 -6.75 -41.36 -37.56
CA GLY A 272 -5.63 -42.19 -38.04
C GLY A 272 -4.91 -43.03 -36.96
N ASN A 273 -4.86 -44.37 -37.16
CA ASN A 273 -4.39 -45.46 -36.28
C ASN A 273 -2.84 -45.70 -36.26
N GLY A 274 -2.35 -46.49 -35.28
CA GLY A 274 -1.11 -47.29 -35.43
C GLY A 274 -0.55 -47.97 -34.16
N LYS A 275 -0.15 -49.25 -34.23
CA LYS A 275 0.08 -50.24 -33.14
C LYS A 275 1.54 -50.39 -32.68
N GLY A 276 1.76 -51.06 -31.53
CA GLY A 276 3.01 -51.81 -31.25
C GLY A 276 3.14 -52.41 -29.84
N ASN A 277 2.96 -53.73 -29.70
CA ASN A 277 3.11 -54.55 -28.49
C ASN A 277 4.50 -55.19 -28.38
N GLY A 278 4.98 -55.46 -27.16
CA GLY A 278 5.55 -56.78 -26.85
C GLY A 278 6.92 -56.91 -26.18
N LYS A 279 6.88 -57.58 -25.02
CA LYS A 279 7.81 -58.61 -24.50
C LYS A 279 8.67 -58.29 -23.26
N GLU A 280 8.11 -58.83 -22.18
CA GLU A 280 8.66 -59.34 -20.93
C GLU A 280 9.92 -60.23 -21.02
N LYS A 281 10.60 -60.29 -19.86
CA LYS A 281 11.47 -61.35 -19.33
C LYS A 281 12.92 -61.40 -19.82
N ASP A 282 13.83 -60.96 -18.96
CA ASP A 282 14.76 -61.92 -18.36
C ASP A 282 15.55 -61.39 -17.15
N LYS A 283 15.85 -62.32 -16.24
CA LYS A 283 16.98 -62.31 -15.29
C LYS A 283 16.80 -61.57 -13.97
N GLN A 284 15.98 -62.20 -13.13
CA GLN A 284 16.42 -62.65 -11.81
C GLN A 284 17.86 -63.19 -11.89
N ILE A 285 18.84 -62.40 -11.46
CA ILE A 285 20.11 -62.75 -10.78
C ILE A 285 20.78 -61.38 -10.51
N ASN A 286 20.27 -60.65 -9.51
CA ASN A 286 20.99 -59.55 -8.84
C ASN A 286 20.31 -59.03 -7.57
N LYS A 287 19.24 -59.72 -7.10
CA LYS A 287 18.52 -59.38 -5.86
C LYS A 287 19.15 -59.94 -4.57
N LYS A 288 20.25 -60.72 -4.64
CA LYS A 288 20.97 -61.25 -3.46
C LYS A 288 22.35 -60.61 -3.17
N LYS A 289 22.86 -59.70 -4.02
CA LYS A 289 24.06 -58.88 -3.73
C LYS A 289 23.77 -57.43 -3.32
N LYS A 290 22.52 -56.96 -3.46
CA LYS A 290 22.09 -55.62 -3.02
C LYS A 290 21.63 -55.56 -1.55
N ASN A 291 21.21 -56.68 -0.96
CA ASN A 291 20.74 -56.74 0.44
C ASN A 291 21.85 -56.89 1.50
N LYS A 292 23.10 -57.23 1.14
CA LYS A 292 24.25 -57.21 2.07
C LYS A 292 25.01 -55.87 2.13
N LYS A 293 24.74 -54.94 1.20
CA LYS A 293 25.35 -53.60 1.21
C LYS A 293 24.52 -52.56 2.00
N ILE A 294 23.24 -52.87 2.25
CA ILE A 294 22.31 -52.03 3.01
C ILE A 294 22.40 -52.31 4.53
N GLU A 295 22.76 -53.52 4.97
CA GLU A 295 22.98 -53.83 6.39
C GLU A 295 24.28 -53.24 6.99
N ASN A 296 25.33 -53.02 6.19
CA ASN A 296 26.58 -52.43 6.70
C ASN A 296 26.53 -50.89 6.82
N ILE A 297 25.68 -50.22 6.04
CA ILE A 297 25.48 -48.76 6.16
C ILE A 297 24.64 -48.43 7.42
N ASN A 298 23.70 -49.30 7.79
CA ASN A 298 22.88 -49.13 9.00
C ASN A 298 23.66 -49.35 10.32
N LYS A 299 24.81 -50.04 10.30
CA LYS A 299 25.70 -50.18 11.49
C LYS A 299 26.62 -48.97 11.72
N GLU A 300 26.99 -48.21 10.68
CA GLU A 300 27.80 -47.00 10.85
C GLU A 300 26.99 -45.77 11.29
N VAL A 301 25.70 -45.71 10.95
CA VAL A 301 24.81 -44.62 11.37
C VAL A 301 24.40 -44.73 12.86
N SER A 302 24.27 -45.96 13.39
CA SER A 302 23.97 -46.22 14.81
C SER A 302 25.12 -45.81 15.76
N ASN A 303 26.39 -45.97 15.34
CA ASN A 303 27.55 -45.62 16.16
C ASN A 303 27.85 -44.11 16.26
N LYS A 304 27.31 -43.27 15.36
CA LYS A 304 27.41 -41.79 15.47
C LYS A 304 26.35 -41.18 16.41
N GLN A 305 25.24 -41.87 16.67
CA GLN A 305 24.19 -41.40 17.59
C GLN A 305 24.49 -41.67 19.08
N ASN A 306 25.45 -42.56 19.41
CA ASN A 306 25.85 -42.84 20.80
C ASN A 306 26.99 -41.97 21.36
N LYS A 307 27.67 -41.15 20.54
CA LYS A 307 28.67 -40.16 21.03
C LYS A 307 28.05 -38.80 21.40
N THR A 308 26.87 -38.47 20.90
CA THR A 308 26.16 -37.20 21.19
C THR A 308 25.16 -37.29 22.34
N LYS A 309 24.82 -38.51 22.82
CA LYS A 309 23.93 -38.73 23.98
C LYS A 309 24.64 -38.87 25.35
N LYS A 310 25.97 -38.73 25.43
CA LYS A 310 26.76 -38.87 26.68
C LYS A 310 27.27 -37.56 27.32
N LYS A 311 26.86 -36.38 26.85
CA LYS A 311 27.28 -35.06 27.41
C LYS A 311 26.16 -34.22 28.04
N SER A 312 25.00 -34.80 28.30
CA SER A 312 23.91 -34.12 28.99
C SER A 312 23.25 -35.07 29.98
N LYS A 313 23.79 -35.14 31.19
CA LYS A 313 23.11 -35.48 32.45
C LYS A 313 24.17 -35.47 33.54
N ASN A 314 24.34 -34.32 34.20
CA ASN A 314 24.23 -34.22 35.66
C ASN A 314 24.74 -32.87 36.23
N LEU A 315 23.92 -32.34 37.14
CA LEU A 315 24.19 -31.41 38.24
C LEU A 315 24.19 -29.87 38.02
N THR A 316 23.02 -29.30 38.33
CA THR A 316 22.74 -28.24 39.33
C THR A 316 23.62 -26.97 39.43
N ASN A 317 22.92 -25.82 39.33
CA ASN A 317 23.26 -24.45 39.80
C ASN A 317 24.06 -24.40 41.12
N PRO A 318 24.90 -23.38 41.43
CA PRO A 318 24.62 -21.94 41.17
C PRO A 318 25.84 -21.01 40.88
N LYS A 319 25.50 -19.73 40.61
CA LYS A 319 26.25 -18.45 40.77
C LYS A 319 26.68 -17.70 39.50
N GLU A 320 26.12 -16.50 39.44
CA GLU A 320 26.31 -15.40 38.50
C GLU A 320 27.78 -14.95 38.35
N SER A 321 28.19 -14.71 37.11
CA SER A 321 29.06 -13.56 36.79
C SER A 321 28.87 -13.12 35.32
N SER A 322 28.07 -12.06 35.18
CA SER A 322 28.12 -11.01 34.16
C SER A 322 28.51 -11.36 32.71
N LYS A 323 27.49 -11.66 31.88
CA LYS A 323 27.49 -11.23 30.47
C LYS A 323 26.36 -10.23 30.29
N LYS A 324 26.73 -8.98 29.99
CA LYS A 324 25.85 -7.82 29.86
C LYS A 324 24.72 -8.10 28.85
N HIS A 325 23.53 -8.43 29.35
CA HIS A 325 22.29 -8.27 28.61
C HIS A 325 22.11 -6.77 28.33
N ILE A 326 22.13 -6.39 27.05
CA ILE A 326 21.62 -5.09 26.63
C ILE A 326 20.13 -5.09 26.95
N LYS A 327 19.75 -4.43 28.05
CA LYS A 327 18.36 -4.14 28.38
C LYS A 327 17.81 -3.20 27.30
N TYR A 328 16.99 -3.74 26.39
CA TYR A 328 16.10 -2.90 25.59
C TYR A 328 15.09 -2.27 26.55
N ASN A 329 15.17 -0.95 26.74
CA ASN A 329 14.23 -0.22 27.59
C ASN A 329 12.80 -0.40 27.09
N ILE A 330 11.94 -0.86 27.99
CA ILE A 330 10.52 -1.18 27.80
C ILE A 330 9.65 0.09 27.57
N SER A 331 10.24 1.30 27.54
CA SER A 331 9.51 2.58 27.43
C SER A 331 8.94 2.89 26.04
N ALA A 332 9.44 2.27 24.97
CA ALA A 332 9.01 2.57 23.59
C ALA A 332 7.60 2.05 23.24
N LYS A 333 7.03 1.14 24.05
CA LYS A 333 5.69 0.55 23.80
C LYS A 333 4.51 1.48 24.14
N HIS A 334 4.74 2.63 24.79
CA HIS A 334 3.66 3.49 25.33
C HIS A 334 3.75 4.98 24.98
N ALA A 335 4.61 5.38 24.04
CA ALA A 335 4.68 6.78 23.65
C ALA A 335 3.38 7.22 22.97
N ARG A 336 2.57 8.03 23.67
CA ARG A 336 1.28 8.55 23.16
C ARG A 336 1.43 9.72 22.21
N TYR A 337 2.60 10.37 22.19
CA TYR A 337 2.90 11.53 21.37
C TYR A 337 4.40 11.61 21.02
N CYS A 338 4.73 12.45 20.05
CA CYS A 338 6.10 12.79 19.67
C CYS A 338 6.35 14.29 19.97
N PRO A 339 7.40 14.65 20.73
CA PRO A 339 7.72 16.04 21.02
C PRO A 339 8.06 16.84 19.76
N VAL A 340 7.67 18.12 19.72
CA VAL A 340 7.95 19.02 18.58
C VAL A 340 9.44 19.10 18.20
N LYS A 341 10.34 19.06 19.18
CA LYS A 341 11.80 19.07 18.95
C LYS A 341 12.27 17.88 18.08
N ASN A 342 11.63 16.71 18.21
CA ASN A 342 12.01 15.56 17.40
C ASN A 342 11.61 15.75 15.94
N TYR A 343 10.48 16.42 15.66
CA TYR A 343 10.06 16.73 14.29
C TYR A 343 11.05 17.66 13.59
N VAL A 344 11.66 18.62 14.29
CA VAL A 344 12.72 19.47 13.71
C VAL A 344 13.85 18.61 13.14
N ASN A 345 14.31 17.61 13.90
CA ASN A 345 15.35 16.69 13.45
C ASN A 345 14.88 15.87 12.26
N PHE A 346 13.71 15.22 12.36
CA PHE A 346 13.17 14.40 11.27
C PHE A 346 12.96 15.20 9.98
N PHE A 347 12.45 16.43 10.08
CA PHE A 347 12.19 17.29 8.93
C PHE A 347 13.50 17.77 8.29
N THR A 348 14.51 18.11 9.10
CA THR A 348 15.84 18.47 8.61
C THR A 348 16.47 17.30 7.86
N GLU A 349 16.39 16.11 8.45
CA GLU A 349 16.89 14.86 7.91
C GLU A 349 16.24 14.51 6.57
N LEU A 350 14.91 14.60 6.50
CA LEU A 350 14.14 14.31 5.29
C LEU A 350 14.34 15.36 4.19
N GLY A 351 14.80 16.58 4.50
CA GLY A 351 14.92 17.69 3.54
C GLY A 351 13.62 18.48 3.36
N VAL A 352 12.79 18.53 4.41
CA VAL A 352 11.61 19.39 4.46
C VAL A 352 12.04 20.85 4.44
N THR A 353 11.38 21.66 3.62
CA THR A 353 11.59 23.11 3.55
C THR A 353 10.35 23.90 3.94
N ASP A 354 9.17 23.32 3.72
CA ASP A 354 7.88 23.96 3.91
C ASP A 354 6.99 23.08 4.78
N ILE A 355 6.40 23.67 5.82
CA ILE A 355 5.52 22.99 6.77
C ILE A 355 4.15 23.65 6.70
N ILE A 356 3.11 22.85 6.49
CA ILE A 356 1.73 23.30 6.40
C ILE A 356 0.93 22.73 7.57
N ARG A 357 0.42 23.61 8.43
CA ARG A 357 -0.48 23.26 9.53
C ARG A 357 -1.93 23.60 9.18
N LEU A 358 -2.80 22.61 9.29
CA LEU A 358 -4.22 22.70 8.93
C LEU A 358 -5.15 22.76 10.14
N CYS A 359 -4.61 22.66 11.35
CA CYS A 359 -5.35 22.66 12.61
C CYS A 359 -5.01 23.87 13.47
N GLN A 360 -5.74 24.02 14.58
CA GLN A 360 -5.38 24.96 15.63
C GLN A 360 -3.96 24.67 16.16
N PRO A 361 -3.26 25.68 16.68
CA PRO A 361 -1.90 25.51 17.20
C PRO A 361 -1.89 24.65 18.47
N PHE A 362 -1.23 23.48 18.40
CA PHE A 362 -0.90 22.62 19.57
C PHE A 362 0.57 22.76 20.00
N TYR A 363 1.30 23.64 19.33
CA TYR A 363 2.69 23.96 19.56
C TYR A 363 2.99 25.33 18.91
N ASP A 364 4.02 26.00 19.40
CA ASP A 364 4.50 27.25 18.81
C ASP A 364 5.23 27.01 17.47
N LYS A 365 4.82 27.69 16.40
CA LYS A 365 5.49 27.58 15.09
C LYS A 365 6.95 28.02 15.12
N ARG A 366 7.37 28.81 16.12
CA ARG A 366 8.76 29.25 16.31
C ARG A 366 9.76 28.10 16.39
N HIS A 367 9.36 26.94 16.93
CA HIS A 367 10.16 25.72 16.89
C HIS A 367 10.65 25.36 15.49
N PHE A 368 9.90 25.71 14.45
CA PHE A 368 10.28 25.46 13.06
C PHE A 368 10.83 26.72 12.38
N THR A 369 10.23 27.89 12.56
CA THR A 369 10.73 29.10 11.86
C THR A 369 12.13 29.50 12.31
N GLU A 370 12.46 29.33 13.58
CA GLU A 370 13.83 29.59 14.11
C GLU A 370 14.85 28.55 13.64
N ASN A 371 14.38 27.39 13.16
CA ASN A 371 15.21 26.35 12.54
C ASN A 371 15.19 26.42 10.99
N GLY A 372 14.77 27.55 10.42
CA GLY A 372 14.87 27.82 8.97
C GLY A 372 13.78 27.20 8.10
N PHE A 373 12.71 26.65 8.68
CA PHE A 373 11.58 26.13 7.90
C PHE A 373 10.59 27.25 7.53
N ASN A 374 10.06 27.19 6.30
CA ASN A 374 8.93 28.02 5.89
C ASN A 374 7.65 27.45 6.50
N PHE A 375 6.99 28.22 7.37
CA PHE A 375 5.80 27.74 8.07
C PHE A 375 4.53 28.41 7.56
N HIS A 376 3.52 27.62 7.21
CA HIS A 376 2.26 28.07 6.63
C HIS A 376 1.07 27.57 7.46
N ASP A 377 0.30 28.50 8.04
CA ASP A 377 -0.96 28.18 8.69
C ASP A 377 -2.11 28.28 7.68
N LEU A 378 -2.69 27.13 7.30
CA LEU A 378 -3.84 27.01 6.40
C LEU A 378 -5.01 26.33 7.13
N TYR A 379 -5.43 26.94 8.25
CA TYR A 379 -6.44 26.39 9.14
C TYR A 379 -7.82 26.26 8.48
N PHE A 380 -8.46 25.11 8.70
CA PHE A 380 -9.90 24.94 8.55
C PHE A 380 -10.43 23.93 9.57
N ILE A 381 -11.74 24.00 9.83
CA ILE A 381 -12.40 23.25 10.91
C ILE A 381 -12.21 21.74 10.77
N ASP A 382 -12.10 21.03 11.90
CA ASP A 382 -11.93 19.58 11.89
C ASP A 382 -13.15 18.88 11.27
N GLY A 383 -12.90 17.85 10.45
CA GLY A 383 -13.93 17.23 9.62
C GLY A 383 -14.40 18.08 8.42
N GLY A 384 -14.14 19.39 8.39
CA GLY A 384 -14.60 20.31 7.34
C GLY A 384 -13.91 20.16 5.98
N LEU A 385 -14.31 21.03 5.05
CA LEU A 385 -13.71 21.19 3.72
C LEU A 385 -12.79 22.42 3.67
N PRO A 386 -11.71 22.40 2.86
CA PRO A 386 -10.91 23.59 2.61
C PRO A 386 -11.71 24.60 1.77
N THR A 387 -11.54 25.89 2.04
CA THR A 387 -12.00 26.94 1.12
C THR A 387 -11.14 26.96 -0.15
N LEU A 388 -11.64 27.54 -1.25
CA LEU A 388 -10.86 27.71 -2.47
C LEU A 388 -9.56 28.49 -2.25
N LYS A 389 -9.56 29.46 -1.33
CA LYS A 389 -8.36 30.22 -0.97
C LYS A 389 -7.29 29.30 -0.36
N ILE A 390 -7.69 28.46 0.60
CA ILE A 390 -6.79 27.48 1.23
C ILE A 390 -6.28 26.49 0.19
N PHE A 391 -7.18 25.99 -0.64
CA PHE A 391 -6.89 25.03 -1.68
C PHE A 391 -5.85 25.56 -2.69
N LYS A 392 -6.09 26.75 -3.25
CA LYS A 392 -5.15 27.43 -4.17
C LYS A 392 -3.80 27.66 -3.51
N LYS A 393 -3.79 28.15 -2.27
CA LYS A 393 -2.56 28.41 -1.54
C LYS A 393 -1.75 27.13 -1.30
N PHE A 394 -2.42 26.03 -0.96
CA PHE A 394 -1.79 24.73 -0.79
C PHE A 394 -1.12 24.24 -2.09
N LEU A 395 -1.86 24.23 -3.20
CA LEU A 395 -1.31 23.83 -4.51
C LEU A 395 -0.15 24.72 -4.95
N GLN A 396 -0.22 26.03 -4.69
CA GLN A 396 0.88 26.96 -4.97
C GLN A 396 2.14 26.64 -4.15
N ILE A 397 2.00 26.30 -2.87
CA ILE A 397 3.15 25.91 -2.04
C ILE A 397 3.76 24.60 -2.57
N ALA A 398 2.92 23.60 -2.87
CA ALA A 398 3.37 22.33 -3.44
C ALA A 398 4.13 22.52 -4.77
N SER A 399 3.56 23.28 -5.71
CA SER A 399 4.18 23.57 -7.02
C SER A 399 5.52 24.29 -6.86
N LYS A 400 5.57 25.36 -6.06
CA LYS A 400 6.80 26.14 -5.84
C LYS A 400 7.90 25.31 -5.19
N THR A 401 7.53 24.44 -4.26
CA THR A 401 8.49 23.57 -3.58
C THR A 401 9.05 22.53 -4.55
N GLN A 402 8.20 21.95 -5.39
CA GLN A 402 8.63 21.05 -6.45
C GLN A 402 9.55 21.74 -7.48
N GLU A 403 9.19 22.93 -7.96
CA GLU A 403 10.01 23.73 -8.89
C GLU A 403 11.40 24.04 -8.30
N LYS A 404 11.49 24.34 -7.00
CA LYS A 404 12.78 24.51 -6.31
C LYS A 404 13.60 23.23 -6.35
N SER A 405 12.97 22.08 -6.13
CA SER A 405 13.65 20.80 -6.13
C SER A 405 14.25 20.46 -7.49
N GLU A 406 13.52 20.78 -8.55
CA GLU A 406 13.96 20.56 -9.94
C GLU A 406 15.04 21.55 -10.36
N ARG A 407 14.90 22.84 -10.00
CA ARG A 407 15.82 23.90 -10.46
C ARG A 407 17.17 23.90 -9.75
N PHE A 408 17.21 23.59 -8.46
CA PHE A 408 18.41 23.75 -7.64
C PHE A 408 19.07 22.42 -7.26
N GLU A 409 18.64 21.30 -7.88
CA GLU A 409 19.11 19.93 -7.58
C GLU A 409 19.15 19.62 -6.06
N LYS A 410 18.22 20.23 -5.32
CA LYS A 410 18.14 20.13 -3.86
C LYS A 410 16.78 19.60 -3.48
N ASN A 411 16.71 18.52 -2.72
CA ASN A 411 15.45 18.01 -2.21
C ASN A 411 14.73 19.11 -1.41
N ALA A 412 13.57 19.53 -1.91
CA ALA A 412 12.67 20.45 -1.24
C ALA A 412 11.33 19.73 -1.05
N ILE A 413 10.96 19.52 0.21
CA ILE A 413 9.79 18.71 0.59
C ILE A 413 8.80 19.53 1.40
N VAL A 414 7.51 19.28 1.17
CA VAL A 414 6.40 19.82 1.96
C VAL A 414 5.98 18.79 3.01
N ALA A 415 6.01 19.18 4.29
CA ALA A 415 5.40 18.44 5.38
C ALA A 415 4.00 18.99 5.68
N VAL A 416 2.98 18.14 5.73
CA VAL A 416 1.58 18.56 5.95
C VAL A 416 1.00 17.84 7.16
N HIS A 417 0.37 18.59 8.06
CA HIS A 417 -0.34 17.97 9.19
C HIS A 417 -1.62 18.70 9.56
N CYS A 418 -2.57 17.95 10.08
CA CYS A 418 -3.72 18.46 10.85
C CYS A 418 -3.59 17.96 12.29
N LYS A 419 -4.66 17.47 12.93
CA LYS A 419 -4.58 16.81 14.24
C LYS A 419 -4.00 15.39 14.13
N ALA A 420 -4.69 14.50 13.42
CA ALA A 420 -4.25 13.12 13.19
C ALA A 420 -3.43 12.94 11.89
N GLY A 421 -3.46 13.92 11.00
CA GLY A 421 -2.87 13.83 9.66
C GLY A 421 -3.66 12.93 8.71
N LEU A 422 -5.00 12.83 8.87
CA LEU A 422 -5.85 11.92 8.10
C LEU A 422 -6.86 12.65 7.19
N GLY A 423 -7.94 13.22 7.75
CA GLY A 423 -9.01 13.84 6.94
C GLY A 423 -8.59 15.10 6.19
N ARG A 424 -8.44 16.23 6.89
CA ARG A 424 -8.04 17.54 6.31
C ARG A 424 -6.77 17.45 5.47
N THR A 425 -5.76 16.76 6.00
CA THR A 425 -4.51 16.50 5.31
C THR A 425 -4.75 15.67 4.05
N GLY A 426 -5.54 14.60 4.16
CA GLY A 426 -5.89 13.71 3.07
C GLY A 426 -6.55 14.43 1.90
N VAL A 427 -7.50 15.33 2.16
CA VAL A 427 -8.17 16.12 1.11
C VAL A 427 -7.18 16.93 0.29
N LEU A 428 -6.29 17.67 0.97
CA LEU A 428 -5.32 18.52 0.28
C LEU A 428 -4.25 17.72 -0.46
N VAL A 429 -3.75 16.62 0.10
CA VAL A 429 -2.76 15.79 -0.63
C VAL A 429 -3.39 15.03 -1.79
N CYS A 430 -4.66 14.59 -1.68
CA CYS A 430 -5.38 13.97 -2.80
C CYS A 430 -5.55 14.96 -3.97
N SER A 431 -5.71 16.25 -3.70
CA SER A 431 -5.79 17.23 -4.78
C SER A 431 -4.46 17.45 -5.51
N VAL A 432 -3.32 17.29 -4.83
CA VAL A 432 -2.00 17.24 -5.49
C VAL A 432 -1.89 16.01 -6.37
N LEU A 433 -2.26 14.83 -5.86
CA LEU A 433 -2.25 13.56 -6.61
C LEU A 433 -3.06 13.70 -7.91
N HIS A 434 -4.26 14.25 -7.81
CA HIS A 434 -5.10 14.49 -8.97
C HIS A 434 -4.50 15.54 -9.93
N ARG A 435 -4.17 16.75 -9.42
CA ARG A 435 -3.73 17.88 -10.25
C ARG A 435 -2.43 17.61 -10.99
N PHE A 436 -1.43 17.09 -10.29
CA PHE A 436 -0.06 16.97 -10.79
C PHE A 436 0.30 15.56 -11.27
N TYR A 437 -0.38 14.53 -10.75
CA TYR A 437 -0.06 13.13 -11.05
C TYR A 437 -1.20 12.37 -11.74
N LYS A 438 -2.31 13.06 -12.07
CA LYS A 438 -3.41 12.52 -12.90
C LYS A 438 -4.09 11.27 -12.31
N PHE A 439 -4.07 11.13 -10.99
CA PHE A 439 -4.94 10.17 -10.31
C PHE A 439 -6.40 10.61 -10.46
N SER A 440 -7.34 9.68 -10.66
CA SER A 440 -8.76 9.99 -10.39
C SER A 440 -8.99 10.27 -8.91
N ALA A 441 -10.14 10.85 -8.52
CA ALA A 441 -10.42 11.09 -7.11
C ALA A 441 -10.39 9.78 -6.30
N ARG A 442 -10.98 8.71 -6.84
CA ARG A 442 -11.02 7.38 -6.20
C ARG A 442 -9.63 6.76 -6.10
N GLN A 443 -8.83 6.83 -7.17
CA GLN A 443 -7.44 6.35 -7.17
C GLN A 443 -6.59 7.12 -6.16
N ALA A 444 -6.75 8.45 -6.07
CA ALA A 444 -6.01 9.28 -5.13
C ALA A 444 -6.33 8.92 -3.67
N ILE A 445 -7.63 8.73 -3.35
CA ILE A 445 -8.06 8.30 -2.01
C ILE A 445 -7.50 6.90 -1.71
N ALA A 446 -7.58 5.97 -2.66
CA ALA A 446 -7.07 4.62 -2.49
C ALA A 446 -5.55 4.61 -2.24
N TRP A 447 -4.76 5.30 -3.07
CA TRP A 447 -3.32 5.45 -2.88
C TRP A 447 -2.98 6.08 -1.53
N ASN A 448 -3.70 7.14 -1.15
CA ASN A 448 -3.50 7.81 0.13
C ASN A 448 -3.77 6.85 1.30
N ARG A 449 -4.80 6.00 1.22
CA ARG A 449 -5.10 4.99 2.25
C ARG A 449 -4.10 3.82 2.26
N LEU A 450 -3.52 3.45 1.12
CA LEU A 450 -2.39 2.50 1.08
C LEU A 450 -1.17 3.09 1.80
N CYS A 451 -0.86 4.37 1.58
CA CYS A 451 0.27 5.04 2.23
C CYS A 451 -0.01 5.35 3.71
N ARG A 452 -1.24 5.72 4.04
CA ARG A 452 -1.68 6.17 5.36
C ARG A 452 -3.15 5.79 5.61
N PRO A 453 -3.37 4.63 6.26
CA PRO A 453 -4.70 4.14 6.60
C PRO A 453 -5.60 5.18 7.29
N GLY A 454 -6.87 5.19 6.92
CA GLY A 454 -7.90 6.10 7.45
C GLY A 454 -7.89 7.53 6.90
N SER A 455 -7.10 7.82 5.87
CA SER A 455 -7.09 9.13 5.22
C SER A 455 -8.36 9.41 4.41
N VAL A 456 -8.78 10.68 4.43
CA VAL A 456 -10.05 11.21 3.89
C VAL A 456 -11.28 10.65 4.62
N MET A 457 -12.16 11.54 5.11
CA MET A 457 -13.25 11.18 6.03
C MET A 457 -14.57 11.89 5.72
N GLY A 458 -15.69 11.20 5.88
CA GLY A 458 -17.05 11.73 5.74
C GLY A 458 -17.30 12.36 4.37
N PHE A 459 -17.91 13.55 4.36
CA PHE A 459 -18.23 14.30 3.13
C PHE A 459 -17.00 14.80 2.35
N GLN A 460 -15.78 14.58 2.86
CA GLN A 460 -14.55 14.91 2.13
C GLN A 460 -14.36 14.05 0.87
N HIS A 461 -14.92 12.85 0.82
CA HIS A 461 -14.88 11.99 -0.36
C HIS A 461 -15.67 12.60 -1.52
N GLU A 462 -16.94 12.94 -1.24
CA GLU A 462 -17.83 13.64 -2.17
C GLU A 462 -17.19 14.92 -2.69
N PHE A 463 -16.54 15.70 -1.82
CA PHE A 463 -15.81 16.89 -2.24
C PHE A 463 -14.74 16.58 -3.29
N LEU A 464 -13.91 15.54 -3.10
CA LEU A 464 -12.87 15.17 -4.07
C LEU A 464 -13.43 14.67 -5.40
N VAL A 465 -14.54 13.91 -5.37
CA VAL A 465 -15.22 13.43 -6.59
C VAL A 465 -15.87 14.60 -7.33
N ASN A 466 -16.55 15.50 -6.62
CA ASN A 466 -17.17 16.67 -7.23
C ASN A 466 -16.14 17.65 -7.79
N LEU A 467 -14.99 17.75 -7.12
CA LEU A 467 -13.84 18.52 -7.59
C LEU A 467 -13.31 17.97 -8.92
N GLU A 468 -13.15 16.64 -9.05
CA GLU A 468 -12.76 15.98 -10.30
C GLU A 468 -13.78 16.19 -11.41
N ASN A 469 -15.07 16.10 -11.11
CA ASN A 469 -16.15 16.27 -12.08
C ASN A 469 -16.41 17.74 -12.47
N GLY A 470 -15.75 18.70 -11.81
CA GLY A 470 -16.00 20.13 -11.99
C GLY A 470 -17.39 20.58 -11.52
N THR A 471 -18.00 19.86 -10.57
CA THR A 471 -19.39 20.06 -10.10
C THR A 471 -19.50 20.78 -8.76
N LEU A 472 -18.40 21.32 -8.22
CA LEU A 472 -18.49 22.32 -7.16
C LEU A 472 -19.21 23.54 -7.77
N GLY A 473 -20.31 24.01 -7.18
CA GLY A 473 -21.26 24.92 -7.86
C GLY A 473 -20.69 26.26 -8.35
N ASN A 474 -21.37 26.87 -9.33
CA ASN A 474 -21.34 28.23 -9.94
C ASN A 474 -20.08 29.13 -9.98
N GLU A 475 -19.01 28.86 -9.24
CA GLU A 475 -17.71 29.46 -9.52
C GLU A 475 -17.03 28.60 -10.59
N ASN A 476 -16.40 29.19 -11.60
CA ASN A 476 -15.73 28.42 -12.66
C ASN A 476 -14.56 27.60 -12.08
N HIS A 477 -14.86 26.39 -11.58
CA HIS A 477 -13.89 25.49 -11.00
C HIS A 477 -13.09 24.72 -12.05
N MET A 478 -13.57 24.71 -13.30
CA MET A 478 -12.92 24.10 -14.45
C MET A 478 -11.54 24.70 -14.74
N ASP A 479 -11.32 25.98 -14.43
CA ASP A 479 -10.04 26.66 -14.67
C ASP A 479 -8.97 26.37 -13.61
N PHE A 480 -9.31 25.65 -12.52
CA PHE A 480 -8.34 25.24 -11.49
C PHE A 480 -7.70 23.87 -11.77
N PHE A 481 -8.19 23.14 -12.79
CA PHE A 481 -7.72 21.81 -13.21
C PHE A 481 -7.09 21.76 -14.60
#